data_AF-A0A2W6DMV4-F1
#
_entry.id   AF-A0A2W6DMV4-F1
#
_cell.length_a   1.000
_cell.length_b   1.000
_cell.length_c   1.000
_cell.angle_alpha   90.00
_cell.angle_beta   90.00
_cell.angle_gamma   90.00
#
_symmetry.space_group_name_H-M   'P 1'
#
loop_
_entity.id
_entity.type
_entity.pdbx_description
1 polymer ?
#
loop_
_entity_poly.entity_id
_entity_poly.type
_entity_poly.pdbx_seq_one_letter_code
_entity_poly.pdbx_strand_id
1 'polypeptide(L)'
;AGGVAVIKAGAATEVELKERKHRIEDAVRNAKAAVEEGIVAGGGVSLIQAGALAFEKLELVGDEATGANIVKVALEAPLKQIAINAGLEGGVVAEKVRGLPAGHGLNAATGEYEDLIKAGIIDPAKVTRSALQNAASIAALFLTTEAVIADKPEKHPAPAGGGMPDGGGMDF
;
A
#
# COMPACT_ATOMS: atom_id res chain seq x y z
N ALA A 1 -31.85 -3.95 23.56
CA ALA A 1 -31.41 -2.82 24.38
C ALA A 1 -30.07 -2.28 23.85
N GLY A 2 -29.95 -0.97 23.63
CA GLY A 2 -28.76 -0.17 23.99
C GLY A 2 -27.40 -0.38 23.29
N GLY A 3 -27.29 -1.01 22.12
CA GLY A 3 -26.00 -1.32 21.47
C GLY A 3 -25.31 -0.18 20.69
N VAL A 4 -25.46 1.08 21.10
CA VAL A 4 -24.86 2.22 20.38
C VAL A 4 -23.77 2.84 21.24
N ALA A 5 -22.52 2.73 20.79
CA ALA A 5 -21.38 3.43 21.36
C ALA A 5 -21.08 4.71 20.57
N VAL A 6 -20.77 5.80 21.26
CA VAL A 6 -20.43 7.10 20.64
C VAL A 6 -19.03 7.51 21.08
N ILE A 7 -18.12 7.68 20.12
CA ILE A 7 -16.77 8.20 20.37
C ILE A 7 -16.77 9.69 20.04
N LYS A 8 -16.48 10.53 21.04
CA LYS A 8 -16.35 11.99 20.86
C LYS A 8 -14.87 12.36 20.73
N ALA A 9 -14.44 12.68 19.51
CA ALA A 9 -13.09 13.18 19.27
C ALA A 9 -13.00 14.68 19.56
N GLY A 10 -11.93 15.10 20.25
CA GLY A 10 -11.62 16.51 20.50
C GLY A 10 -10.16 16.82 20.13
N ALA A 11 -9.89 18.07 19.76
CA ALA A 11 -8.57 18.55 19.36
C ALA A 11 -8.46 20.09 19.52
N ALA A 12 -7.25 20.64 19.49
CA ALA A 12 -7.01 22.07 19.69
C ALA A 12 -7.31 22.91 18.43
N THR A 13 -7.23 22.29 17.25
CA THR A 13 -7.52 22.93 15.95
C THR A 13 -8.45 22.07 15.11
N GLU A 14 -9.14 22.67 14.14
CA GLU A 14 -10.03 21.94 13.23
C GLU A 14 -9.27 20.90 12.38
N VAL A 15 -8.04 21.23 11.97
CA VAL A 15 -7.20 20.34 11.18
C VAL A 15 -6.84 19.09 11.99
N GLU A 16 -6.40 19.26 13.24
CA GLU A 16 -6.10 18.15 14.14
C GLU A 16 -7.36 17.34 14.47
N LEU A 17 -8.52 18.00 14.63
CA LEU A 17 -9.79 17.33 14.88
C LEU A 17 -10.16 16.38 13.73
N LYS A 18 -10.04 16.85 12.48
CA LYS A 18 -10.33 16.05 11.29
C LYS A 18 -9.39 14.84 11.18
N GLU A 19 -8.10 15.04 11.38
CA GLU A 19 -7.10 13.97 11.34
C GLU A 19 -7.38 12.92 12.43
N ARG A 20 -7.59 13.34 13.69
CA ARG A 20 -7.87 12.43 14.81
C ARG A 20 -9.17 11.67 14.60
N LYS A 21 -10.21 12.33 14.07
CA LYS A 21 -11.47 11.68 13.72
C LYS A 21 -11.27 10.60 12.66
N HIS A 22 -10.56 10.88 11.57
CA HIS A 22 -10.30 9.90 10.51
C HIS A 22 -9.51 8.69 11.04
N ARG A 23 -8.48 8.91 11.87
CA ARG A 23 -7.75 7.79 12.53
C ARG A 23 -8.65 6.89 13.35
N ILE A 24 -9.61 7.45 14.10
CA ILE A 24 -10.58 6.69 14.88
C ILE A 24 -11.51 5.89 13.97
N GLU A 25 -12.02 6.51 12.90
CA GLU A 25 -12.88 5.83 11.93
C GLU A 25 -12.18 4.65 11.26
N ASP A 26 -10.92 4.82 10.87
CA ASP A 26 -10.10 3.76 10.27
C ASP A 26 -9.79 2.65 11.27
N ALA A 27 -9.47 2.97 12.53
CA ALA A 27 -9.27 1.97 13.57
C ALA A 27 -10.53 1.12 13.80
N VAL A 28 -11.72 1.73 13.82
CA VAL A 28 -12.99 1.00 13.97
C VAL A 28 -13.27 0.10 12.76
N ARG A 29 -12.97 0.57 11.54
CA ARG A 29 -13.12 -0.24 10.32
C ARG A 29 -12.16 -1.42 10.30
N ASN A 30 -10.91 -1.22 10.71
CA ASN A 30 -9.91 -2.28 10.81
C ASN A 30 -10.31 -3.32 11.86
N ALA A 31 -10.79 -2.90 13.03
CA ALA A 31 -11.29 -3.82 14.05
C ALA A 31 -12.47 -4.67 13.54
N LYS A 32 -13.41 -4.06 12.80
CA LYS A 32 -14.51 -4.82 12.16
C LYS A 32 -13.99 -5.82 11.13
N ALA A 33 -13.07 -5.40 10.27
CA ALA A 33 -12.46 -6.28 9.27
C ALA A 33 -11.69 -7.45 9.90
N ALA A 34 -11.03 -7.21 11.04
CA ALA A 34 -10.33 -8.24 11.81
C ALA A 34 -11.29 -9.26 12.44
N VAL A 35 -12.47 -8.81 12.90
CA VAL A 35 -13.52 -9.71 13.41
C VAL A 35 -14.09 -10.59 12.31
N GLU A 36 -14.19 -10.09 11.07
CA GLU A 36 -14.79 -10.80 9.95
C GLU A 36 -13.88 -11.89 9.36
N GLU A 37 -12.60 -11.59 9.11
CA GLU A 37 -11.68 -12.53 8.42
C GLU A 37 -10.42 -12.87 9.24
N GLY A 38 -10.34 -12.42 10.48
CA GLY A 38 -9.19 -12.64 11.34
C GLY A 38 -8.04 -11.68 11.09
N ILE A 39 -6.89 -12.02 11.68
CA ILE A 39 -5.69 -11.19 11.71
C ILE A 39 -4.49 -11.96 11.15
N VAL A 40 -3.53 -11.22 10.62
CA VAL A 40 -2.25 -11.73 10.15
C VAL A 40 -1.10 -10.86 10.68
N ALA A 41 0.14 -11.35 10.57
CA ALA A 41 1.31 -10.54 10.89
C ALA A 41 1.39 -9.32 9.97
N GLY A 42 1.46 -8.13 10.55
CA GLY A 42 1.39 -6.89 9.79
C GLY A 42 2.69 -6.54 9.07
N GLY A 43 2.86 -5.25 8.77
CA GLY A 43 4.13 -4.72 8.26
C GLY A 43 4.50 -5.24 6.86
N GLY A 44 3.53 -5.75 6.09
CA GLY A 44 3.77 -6.36 4.78
C GLY A 44 4.41 -7.76 4.82
N VAL A 45 4.70 -8.31 6.00
CA VAL A 45 5.38 -9.61 6.17
C VAL A 45 4.54 -10.76 5.64
N SER A 46 3.23 -10.72 5.94
CA SER A 46 2.30 -11.77 5.50
C SER A 46 2.23 -11.92 3.98
N LEU A 47 2.40 -10.83 3.22
CA LEU A 47 2.40 -10.87 1.76
C LEU A 47 3.60 -11.63 1.20
N ILE A 48 4.80 -11.36 1.73
CA ILE A 48 6.03 -12.03 1.29
C ILE A 48 6.00 -13.52 1.65
N GLN A 49 5.63 -13.84 2.89
CA GLN A 49 5.62 -15.21 3.39
C GLN A 49 4.53 -16.06 2.72
N ALA A 50 3.32 -15.51 2.54
CA ALA A 50 2.27 -16.20 1.80
C ALA A 50 2.62 -16.37 0.31
N GLY A 51 3.24 -15.35 -0.28
CA GLY A 51 3.73 -15.39 -1.66
C GLY A 51 4.70 -16.55 -1.88
N ALA A 52 5.73 -16.69 -1.03
CA ALA A 52 6.70 -17.77 -1.13
C ALA A 52 6.03 -19.16 -1.19
N LEU A 53 5.11 -19.43 -0.26
CA LEU A 53 4.38 -20.70 -0.20
C LEU A 53 3.41 -20.90 -1.36
N ALA A 54 2.85 -19.83 -1.90
CA ALA A 54 1.92 -19.89 -3.03
C ALA A 54 2.65 -20.22 -4.34
N PHE A 55 3.79 -19.56 -4.60
CA PHE A 55 4.53 -19.74 -5.84
C PHE A 55 5.25 -21.09 -5.94
N GLU A 56 5.65 -21.71 -4.82
CA GLU A 56 6.23 -23.06 -4.81
C GLU A 56 5.31 -24.13 -5.40
N LYS A 57 4.00 -23.89 -5.40
CA LYS A 57 2.98 -24.85 -5.89
C LYS A 57 2.64 -24.67 -7.36
N LEU A 58 3.23 -23.68 -8.03
CA LEU A 58 2.87 -23.30 -9.39
C LEU A 58 3.93 -23.81 -10.37
N GLU A 59 3.50 -24.61 -11.33
CA GLU A 59 4.31 -25.03 -12.48
C GLU A 59 3.89 -24.19 -13.69
N LEU A 60 4.56 -23.05 -13.89
CA LEU A 60 4.24 -22.09 -14.96
C LEU A 60 5.40 -21.98 -15.94
N VAL A 61 5.08 -21.67 -17.20
CA VAL A 61 6.05 -21.48 -18.29
C VAL A 61 5.70 -20.24 -19.10
N GLY A 62 6.68 -19.71 -19.84
CA GLY A 62 6.47 -18.55 -20.73
C GLY A 62 5.94 -17.33 -19.99
N ASP A 63 4.96 -16.66 -20.59
CA ASP A 63 4.41 -15.40 -20.08
C ASP A 63 3.67 -15.53 -18.75
N GLU A 64 3.12 -16.70 -18.45
CA GLU A 64 2.49 -16.96 -17.15
C GLU A 64 3.51 -16.94 -16.01
N ALA A 65 4.70 -17.51 -16.24
CA ALA A 65 5.81 -17.45 -15.29
C ALA A 65 6.30 -16.01 -15.08
N THR A 66 6.34 -15.21 -16.16
CA THR A 66 6.64 -13.78 -16.08
C THR A 66 5.60 -13.03 -15.24
N GLY A 67 4.30 -13.29 -15.47
CA GLY A 67 3.21 -12.71 -14.71
C GLY A 67 3.27 -13.05 -13.21
N ALA A 68 3.55 -14.32 -12.88
CA ALA A 68 3.76 -14.74 -11.50
C ALA A 68 4.95 -14.02 -10.86
N ASN A 69 6.05 -13.84 -11.60
CA ASN A 69 7.22 -13.11 -11.11
C ASN A 69 6.92 -11.63 -10.84
N ILE A 70 6.08 -10.98 -11.66
CA ILE A 70 5.62 -9.60 -11.40
C ILE A 70 4.92 -9.51 -10.04
N VAL A 71 3.99 -10.43 -9.76
CA VAL A 71 3.31 -10.47 -8.46
C VAL A 71 4.30 -10.75 -7.34
N LYS A 72 5.22 -11.72 -7.51
CA LYS A 72 6.24 -12.07 -6.51
C LYS A 72 7.06 -10.85 -6.08
N VAL A 73 7.53 -10.05 -7.04
CA VAL A 73 8.28 -8.81 -6.76
C VAL A 73 7.39 -7.75 -6.10
N ALA A 74 6.15 -7.61 -6.56
CA ALA A 74 5.21 -6.61 -6.03
C ALA A 74 4.83 -6.86 -4.57
N LEU A 75 4.77 -8.12 -4.12
CA LEU A 75 4.44 -8.47 -2.72
C LEU A 75 5.46 -7.94 -1.71
N GLU A 76 6.68 -7.63 -2.14
CA GLU A 76 7.71 -7.05 -1.27
C GLU A 76 7.57 -5.54 -1.08
N ALA A 77 6.88 -4.86 -2.00
CA ALA A 77 6.80 -3.40 -2.03
C ALA A 77 6.24 -2.81 -0.72
N PRO A 78 5.20 -3.37 -0.07
CA PRO A 78 4.69 -2.82 1.19
C PRO A 78 5.72 -2.85 2.32
N LEU A 79 6.42 -3.98 2.53
CA LEU A 79 7.46 -4.09 3.56
C LEU A 79 8.63 -3.16 3.24
N LYS A 80 9.08 -3.12 1.98
CA LYS A 80 10.17 -2.23 1.54
C LYS A 80 9.83 -0.77 1.81
N GLN A 81 8.62 -0.35 1.48
CA GLN A 81 8.20 1.03 1.69
C GLN A 81 8.15 1.39 3.18
N ILE A 82 7.65 0.48 4.02
CA ILE A 82 7.65 0.66 5.49
C ILE A 82 9.08 0.78 6.02
N ALA A 83 9.99 -0.09 5.57
CA ALA A 83 11.40 -0.05 5.96
C ALA A 83 12.09 1.26 5.53
N ILE A 84 11.88 1.70 4.28
CA ILE A 84 12.44 2.95 3.75
C ILE A 84 11.95 4.14 4.58
N ASN A 85 10.66 4.19 4.89
CA ASN A 85 10.08 5.25 5.72
C ASN A 85 10.63 5.24 7.16
N ALA A 86 11.12 4.09 7.63
CA ALA A 86 11.82 3.93 8.91
C ALA A 86 13.35 4.17 8.82
N GLY A 87 13.88 4.56 7.66
CA GLY A 87 15.30 4.82 7.46
C GLY A 87 16.17 3.58 7.25
N LEU A 88 15.56 2.44 6.89
CA LEU A 88 16.25 1.17 6.65
C LEU A 88 16.31 0.85 5.14
N GLU A 89 17.26 -0.01 4.76
CA GLU A 89 17.36 -0.47 3.37
C GLU A 89 16.34 -1.58 3.09
N GLY A 90 15.37 -1.29 2.22
CA GLY A 90 14.21 -2.15 1.99
C GLY A 90 14.58 -3.53 1.41
N GLY A 91 15.56 -3.61 0.51
CA GLY A 91 16.01 -4.88 -0.08
C GLY A 91 16.54 -5.84 0.98
N VAL A 92 17.44 -5.37 1.83
CA VAL A 92 18.05 -6.10 2.95
C VAL A 92 16.99 -6.54 3.95
N VAL A 93 16.02 -5.67 4.27
CA VAL A 93 14.90 -6.02 5.14
C VAL A 93 14.04 -7.13 4.52
N ALA A 94 13.67 -7.00 3.25
CA ALA A 94 12.83 -7.98 2.57
C ALA A 94 13.50 -9.36 2.48
N GLU A 95 14.79 -9.40 2.11
CA GLU A 95 15.56 -10.65 2.08
C GLU A 95 15.69 -11.27 3.47
N LYS A 96 15.92 -10.46 4.51
CA LYS A 96 15.99 -10.97 5.89
C LYS A 96 14.66 -11.57 6.33
N VAL A 97 13.54 -10.88 6.10
CA VAL A 97 12.20 -11.37 6.47
C VAL A 97 11.85 -12.68 5.76
N ARG A 98 12.29 -12.88 4.52
CA ARG A 98 12.05 -14.12 3.76
C ARG A 98 12.67 -15.35 4.46
N GLY A 99 13.78 -15.19 5.15
CA GLY A 99 14.46 -16.26 5.90
C GLY A 99 13.97 -16.47 7.33
N LEU A 100 13.02 -15.66 7.82
CA LEU A 100 12.52 -15.75 9.19
C LEU A 100 11.33 -16.72 9.31
N PRO A 101 11.05 -17.22 10.53
CA PRO A 101 9.85 -18.02 10.78
C PRO A 101 8.57 -17.27 10.42
N ALA A 102 7.51 -18.03 10.11
CA ALA A 102 6.21 -17.45 9.82
C ALA A 102 5.76 -16.49 10.95
N GLY A 103 5.26 -15.32 10.57
CA GLY A 103 4.84 -14.27 11.50
C GLY A 103 5.97 -13.44 12.12
N HIS A 104 7.25 -13.77 11.88
CA HIS A 104 8.37 -12.93 12.29
C HIS A 104 8.73 -11.91 11.21
N GLY A 105 9.05 -10.69 11.62
CA GLY A 105 9.47 -9.65 10.70
C GLY A 105 9.95 -8.39 11.39
N LEU A 106 10.12 -7.32 10.61
CA LEU A 106 10.62 -6.04 11.09
C LEU A 106 9.54 -5.29 11.86
N ASN A 107 9.79 -5.00 13.13
CA ASN A 107 9.12 -3.91 13.84
C ASN A 107 9.77 -2.59 13.41
N ALA A 108 9.13 -1.88 12.48
CA ALA A 108 9.68 -0.64 11.93
C ALA A 108 9.73 0.53 12.93
N ALA A 109 9.03 0.44 14.06
CA ALA A 109 9.09 1.46 15.11
C ALA A 109 10.34 1.31 15.99
N THR A 110 10.86 0.09 16.18
CA THR A 110 12.04 -0.20 17.01
C THR A 110 13.28 -0.59 16.21
N GLY A 111 13.10 -1.06 14.98
CA GLY A 111 14.16 -1.64 14.14
C GLY A 111 14.46 -3.11 14.42
N GLU A 112 13.73 -3.75 15.35
CA GLU A 112 13.97 -5.13 15.77
C GLU A 112 13.23 -6.14 14.90
N TYR A 113 13.73 -7.38 14.86
CA TYR A 113 13.09 -8.49 14.16
C TYR A 113 12.50 -9.45 15.18
N GLU A 114 11.19 -9.57 15.20
CA GLU A 114 10.47 -10.28 16.26
C GLU A 114 9.17 -10.90 15.73
N ASP A 115 8.50 -11.67 16.60
CA ASP A 115 7.16 -12.20 16.34
C ASP A 115 6.15 -11.05 16.36
N LEU A 116 5.69 -10.64 15.17
CA LEU A 116 4.86 -9.44 15.02
C LEU A 116 3.49 -9.60 15.66
N ILE A 117 2.95 -10.82 15.74
CA ILE A 117 1.67 -11.06 16.40
C ILE A 117 1.84 -10.87 17.91
N LYS A 118 2.91 -11.39 18.49
CA LYS A 118 3.22 -11.17 19.92
C LYS A 118 3.55 -9.71 20.22
N ALA A 119 4.19 -9.00 19.29
CA ALA A 119 4.46 -7.57 19.39
C ALA A 119 3.22 -6.69 19.19
N GLY A 120 2.07 -7.27 18.80
CA GLY A 120 0.83 -6.55 18.53
C GLY A 120 0.80 -5.81 17.19
N ILE A 121 1.75 -6.09 16.30
CA ILE A 121 1.84 -5.55 14.94
C ILE A 121 1.05 -6.49 14.02
N ILE A 122 -0.26 -6.28 14.01
CA ILE A 122 -1.22 -7.13 13.31
C ILE A 122 -2.02 -6.32 12.30
N ASP A 123 -2.31 -6.95 11.15
CA ASP A 123 -3.19 -6.39 10.13
C ASP A 123 -4.44 -7.27 9.97
N PRO A 124 -5.62 -6.69 9.71
CA PRO A 124 -6.80 -7.47 9.34
C PRO A 124 -6.52 -8.26 8.04
N ALA A 125 -6.79 -9.57 8.05
CA ALA A 125 -6.57 -10.43 6.89
C ALA A 125 -7.34 -9.92 5.65
N LYS A 126 -8.58 -9.47 5.89
CA LYS A 126 -9.47 -8.87 4.88
C LYS A 126 -8.83 -7.70 4.15
N VAL A 127 -8.16 -6.81 4.88
CA VAL A 127 -7.55 -5.59 4.31
C VAL A 127 -6.36 -5.99 3.44
N THR A 128 -5.48 -6.85 3.95
CA THR A 128 -4.31 -7.37 3.21
C THR A 128 -4.74 -8.05 1.90
N ARG A 129 -5.74 -8.93 1.97
CA ARG A 129 -6.28 -9.65 0.80
C ARG A 129 -6.92 -8.69 -0.20
N SER A 130 -7.79 -7.79 0.27
CA SER A 130 -8.52 -6.87 -0.60
C SER A 130 -7.59 -5.88 -1.29
N ALA A 131 -6.55 -5.39 -0.59
CA ALA A 131 -5.55 -4.50 -1.16
C ALA A 131 -4.80 -5.18 -2.32
N LEU A 132 -4.33 -6.42 -2.13
CA LEU A 132 -3.65 -7.18 -3.18
C LEU A 132 -4.56 -7.44 -4.39
N GLN A 133 -5.81 -7.88 -4.15
CA GLN A 133 -6.75 -8.19 -5.22
C GLN A 133 -7.11 -6.95 -6.04
N ASN A 134 -7.35 -5.80 -5.38
CA ASN A 134 -7.67 -4.56 -6.06
C ASN A 134 -6.47 -4.04 -6.87
N ALA A 135 -5.27 -4.10 -6.30
CA ALA A 135 -4.04 -3.70 -6.99
C ALA A 135 -3.79 -4.58 -8.23
N ALA A 136 -3.90 -5.90 -8.09
CA ALA A 136 -3.72 -6.83 -9.19
C ALA A 136 -4.78 -6.63 -10.30
N SER A 137 -6.03 -6.35 -9.94
CA SER A 137 -7.12 -6.07 -10.88
C SER A 137 -6.82 -4.87 -11.78
N ILE A 138 -6.41 -3.74 -11.19
CA ILE A 138 -6.05 -2.55 -11.96
C ILE A 138 -4.78 -2.77 -12.77
N ALA A 139 -3.76 -3.42 -12.20
CA ALA A 139 -2.51 -3.70 -12.91
C ALA A 139 -2.74 -4.58 -14.14
N ALA A 140 -3.54 -5.64 -14.01
CA ALA A 140 -3.86 -6.52 -15.14
C ALA A 140 -4.57 -5.77 -16.28
N LEU A 141 -5.56 -4.92 -15.94
CA LEU A 141 -6.23 -4.08 -16.93
C LEU A 141 -5.22 -3.17 -17.66
N PHE A 142 -4.33 -2.54 -16.90
CA PHE A 142 -3.34 -1.62 -17.44
C PHE A 142 -2.33 -2.32 -18.37
N LEU A 143 -1.87 -3.51 -18.00
CA LEU A 143 -0.95 -4.32 -18.82
C LEU A 143 -1.54 -4.74 -20.17
N THR A 144 -2.86 -4.84 -20.26
CA THR A 144 -3.58 -5.19 -21.51
C THR A 144 -4.04 -3.98 -22.31
N THR A 145 -3.76 -2.76 -21.85
CA THR A 145 -4.23 -1.53 -22.50
C THR A 145 -3.27 -1.13 -23.62
N GLU A 146 -3.67 -1.38 -24.86
CA GLU A 146 -2.86 -1.03 -26.06
C GLU A 146 -3.05 0.42 -26.52
N ALA A 147 -4.24 1.00 -26.30
CA ALA A 147 -4.57 2.35 -26.75
C ALA A 147 -5.56 3.03 -25.80
N VAL A 148 -5.46 4.36 -25.72
CA VAL A 148 -6.38 5.21 -24.96
C VAL A 148 -6.89 6.33 -25.88
N ILE A 149 -8.21 6.52 -25.91
CA ILE A 149 -8.84 7.67 -26.55
C ILE A 149 -9.14 8.69 -25.45
N ALA A 150 -8.48 9.84 -25.51
CA ALA A 150 -8.60 10.89 -24.52
C ALA A 150 -9.07 12.21 -25.15
N ASP A 151 -9.73 13.03 -24.34
CA ASP A 151 -10.08 14.39 -24.74
C ASP A 151 -8.83 15.23 -24.97
N LYS A 152 -8.88 16.11 -25.97
CA LYS A 152 -7.80 17.06 -26.24
C LYS A 152 -7.70 18.03 -25.06
N PRO A 153 -6.50 18.24 -24.47
CA PRO A 153 -6.32 19.20 -23.39
C PRO A 153 -6.85 20.58 -23.79
N GLU A 154 -7.72 21.15 -22.95
CA GLU A 154 -8.21 22.51 -23.15
C GLU A 154 -7.06 23.50 -22.98
N LYS A 155 -6.95 24.46 -23.90
CA LYS A 155 -6.03 25.58 -23.72
C LYS A 155 -6.66 26.55 -22.74
N HIS A 156 -6.22 26.52 -21.48
CA HIS A 156 -6.54 27.59 -20.56
C HIS A 156 -5.83 28.88 -21.05
N PRO A 157 -6.54 30.02 -21.17
CA PRO A 157 -5.89 31.28 -21.47
C PRO A 157 -4.85 31.54 -20.38
N ALA A 158 -3.61 31.82 -20.79
CA ALA A 158 -2.57 32.26 -19.86
C ALA A 158 -3.13 33.46 -19.07
N PRO A 159 -2.91 33.54 -17.75
CA PRO A 159 -3.28 34.72 -16.99
C PRO A 159 -2.62 35.92 -17.68
N ALA A 160 -3.43 36.92 -18.03
CA ALA A 160 -3.00 38.14 -18.67
C ALA A 160 -2.13 38.95 -17.70
N GLY A 161 -0.87 38.55 -17.57
CA GLY A 161 0.20 39.30 -16.91
C GLY A 161 0.68 40.37 -17.88
N GLY A 162 0.56 41.63 -17.45
CA GLY A 162 0.79 42.80 -18.28
C GLY A 162 2.18 42.91 -18.90
N GLY A 163 2.18 43.43 -20.13
CA GLY A 163 3.16 44.36 -20.69
C GLY A 163 4.63 43.95 -20.70
N MET A 164 5.10 43.44 -21.85
CA MET A 164 6.19 44.06 -22.62
C MET A 164 6.23 43.46 -24.04
N PRO A 165 6.36 44.27 -25.12
CA PRO A 165 6.58 43.78 -26.47
C PRO A 165 8.08 43.68 -26.75
N ASP A 166 8.57 42.46 -27.04
CA ASP A 166 9.80 42.16 -27.80
C ASP A 166 9.93 40.63 -27.80
N GLY A 167 10.17 39.88 -28.88
CA GLY A 167 10.55 40.17 -30.25
C GLY A 167 11.27 38.90 -30.76
N GLY A 168 10.72 38.23 -31.78
CA GLY A 168 11.32 37.06 -32.46
C GLY A 168 11.27 35.74 -31.65
N GLY A 169 10.58 34.69 -32.08
CA GLY A 169 10.68 34.05 -33.38
C GLY A 169 11.84 33.04 -33.34
N MET A 170 11.53 31.77 -33.07
CA MET A 170 12.12 30.55 -33.68
C MET A 170 11.52 29.31 -33.02
N ASP A 171 10.64 28.64 -33.77
CA ASP A 171 10.19 27.27 -33.54
C ASP A 171 11.37 26.29 -33.68
N PHE A 172 11.58 25.45 -32.66
CA PHE A 172 12.05 24.06 -32.75
C PHE A 172 11.51 23.27 -31.55
#